data_AF-A0A960J440-F1
#
_entry.id   AF-A0A960J440-F1
#
_cell.length_a   1.000
_cell.length_b   1.000
_cell.length_c   1.000
_cell.angle_alpha   90.00
_cell.angle_beta   90.00
_cell.angle_gamma   90.00
#
_symmetry.space_group_name_H-M   'P 1'
#
loop_
_entity.id
_entity.type
_entity.pdbx_description
1 polymer ?
#
loop_
_entity_poly.entity_id
_entity_poly.type
_entity_poly.pdbx_seq_one_letter_code
_entity_poly.pdbx_strand_id
1 'polypeptide(L)'
;LCFPGDNSWARMFRPVVKGTKRHVTHRGVDECRAFAERFAAQGLHLEVEDILVNGPPWRTRVAVRAHDSDPDRTYTNRAVAWLELRWGRLVAWEDYEDTERVAAWDRARESAPA
;
A
#
# COMPACT_ATOMS: atom_id res chain seq x y z
N LEU A 1 -2.28 -4.44 -7.47
CA LEU A 1 -1.59 -3.55 -6.52
C LEU A 1 -0.09 -3.62 -6.81
N CYS A 2 0.59 -2.48 -6.74
CA CYS A 2 2.01 -2.33 -7.03
C CYS A 2 2.64 -1.50 -5.90
N PHE A 3 3.88 -1.81 -5.55
CA PHE A 3 4.71 -0.98 -4.69
C PHE A 3 6.00 -0.70 -5.47
N PRO A 4 6.40 0.57 -5.66
CA PRO A 4 7.66 0.93 -6.31
C PRO A 4 8.85 0.76 -5.36
N GLY A 5 8.59 0.85 -4.05
CA GLY A 5 9.56 0.62 -2.99
C GLY A 5 9.65 -0.84 -2.57
N ASP A 6 10.68 -1.15 -1.77
CA ASP A 6 11.05 -2.52 -1.43
C ASP A 6 10.95 -2.77 0.08
N ASN A 7 9.88 -3.45 0.51
CA ASN A 7 9.56 -3.74 1.91
C ASN A 7 8.76 -5.06 2.04
N SER A 8 8.35 -5.42 3.26
CA SER A 8 7.63 -6.67 3.49
C SER A 8 6.21 -6.71 2.90
N TRP A 9 5.60 -5.56 2.59
CA TRP A 9 4.34 -5.47 1.83
C TRP A 9 4.57 -5.77 0.36
N ALA A 10 5.54 -5.11 -0.25
CA ALA A 10 5.84 -5.19 -1.66
C ALA A 10 6.24 -6.62 -2.11
N ARG A 11 6.88 -7.38 -1.23
CA ARG A 11 7.43 -8.72 -1.52
C ARG A 11 6.47 -9.89 -1.32
N MET A 12 5.21 -9.66 -0.94
CA MET A 12 4.30 -10.74 -0.51
C MET A 12 4.11 -11.87 -1.52
N PHE A 13 4.06 -11.57 -2.82
CA PHE A 13 3.82 -12.59 -3.86
C PHE A 13 4.89 -12.63 -4.94
N ARG A 14 5.60 -11.52 -5.15
CA ARG A 14 6.55 -11.34 -6.26
C ARG A 14 7.70 -10.43 -5.83
N PRO A 15 8.89 -10.59 -6.43
CA PRO A 15 10.00 -9.67 -6.17
C PRO A 15 9.66 -8.26 -6.69
N VAL A 16 10.23 -7.25 -6.04
CA VAL A 16 10.14 -5.85 -6.50
C VAL A 16 11.14 -5.62 -7.63
N VAL A 17 10.68 -5.08 -8.75
CA VAL A 17 11.55 -4.61 -9.83
C VAL A 17 11.52 -3.10 -9.85
N LYS A 18 12.66 -2.49 -9.49
CA LYS A 18 12.82 -1.03 -9.47
C LYS A 18 12.93 -0.48 -10.88
N GLY A 19 12.27 0.65 -11.12
CA GLY A 19 12.30 1.35 -12.40
C GLY A 19 11.23 2.43 -12.46
N THR A 20 11.08 3.04 -13.64
CA THR A 20 10.09 4.11 -13.87
C THR A 20 8.71 3.57 -14.25
N LYS A 21 8.59 2.27 -14.54
CA LYS A 21 7.34 1.61 -14.90
C LYS A 21 6.80 0.85 -13.69
N ARG A 22 5.48 0.91 -13.50
CA ARG A 22 4.79 0.09 -12.50
C ARG A 22 5.15 -1.39 -12.64
N HIS A 23 5.57 -2.01 -11.54
CA HIS A 23 5.79 -3.45 -11.45
C HIS A 23 4.70 -4.08 -10.57
N VAL A 24 3.97 -5.06 -11.12
CA VAL A 24 2.86 -5.69 -10.41
C VAL A 24 3.39 -6.63 -9.35
N THR A 25 3.28 -6.23 -8.08
CA THR A 25 3.59 -7.09 -6.93
C THR A 25 2.41 -7.99 -6.58
N HIS A 26 1.17 -7.50 -6.72
CA HIS A 26 -0.08 -8.21 -6.43
C HIS A 26 -1.07 -8.16 -7.60
N ARG A 27 -1.66 -9.30 -7.94
CA ARG A 27 -2.55 -9.49 -9.08
C ARG A 27 -3.83 -10.24 -8.68
N GLY A 28 -4.96 -9.70 -9.11
CA GLY A 28 -6.26 -10.30 -8.85
C GLY A 28 -6.78 -9.99 -7.44
N VAL A 29 -8.03 -10.39 -7.20
CA VAL A 29 -8.72 -10.07 -5.94
C VAL A 29 -8.15 -10.86 -4.76
N ASP A 30 -7.69 -12.09 -4.97
CA ASP A 30 -7.26 -12.97 -3.89
C ASP A 30 -5.94 -12.51 -3.27
N GLU A 31 -4.96 -12.14 -4.10
CA GLU A 31 -3.69 -11.59 -3.60
C GLU A 31 -3.89 -10.22 -2.91
N CYS A 32 -4.76 -9.37 -3.46
CA CYS A 32 -5.12 -8.10 -2.82
C CYS A 32 -5.86 -8.31 -1.49
N ARG A 33 -6.72 -9.34 -1.41
CA ARG A 33 -7.42 -9.71 -0.17
C ARG A 33 -6.44 -10.19 0.89
N ALA A 34 -5.51 -11.08 0.53
CA ALA A 34 -4.48 -11.56 1.44
C ALA A 34 -3.57 -10.42 1.96
N PHE A 35 -3.26 -9.44 1.11
CA PHE A 35 -2.59 -8.20 1.55
C PHE A 35 -3.44 -7.44 2.56
N ALA A 36 -4.71 -7.18 2.27
CA ALA A 36 -5.60 -6.43 3.15
C ALA A 36 -5.84 -7.14 4.49
N GLU A 37 -5.98 -8.47 4.48
CA GLU A 37 -6.11 -9.30 5.68
C GLU A 37 -4.84 -9.24 6.53
N ARG A 38 -3.66 -9.33 5.92
CA ARG A 38 -2.39 -9.18 6.64
C ARG A 38 -2.28 -7.78 7.24
N PHE A 39 -2.59 -6.73 6.47
CA PHE A 39 -2.57 -5.35 6.94
C PHE A 39 -3.50 -5.15 8.14
N ALA A 40 -4.75 -5.63 8.05
CA ALA A 40 -5.72 -5.55 9.14
C ALA A 40 -5.30 -6.38 10.37
N ALA A 41 -4.70 -7.55 10.17
CA ALA A 41 -4.19 -8.37 11.26
C ALA A 41 -3.04 -7.71 12.04
N GLN A 42 -2.33 -6.75 11.43
CA GLN A 42 -1.33 -5.93 12.12
C GLN A 42 -1.94 -4.76 12.90
N GLY A 43 -3.27 -4.58 12.87
CA GLY A 43 -3.94 -3.46 13.54
C GLY A 43 -3.59 -2.09 12.95
N LEU A 44 -3.08 -2.05 11.71
CA LEU A 44 -2.72 -0.79 11.07
C LEU A 44 -3.99 0.00 10.71
N HIS A 45 -3.98 1.29 11.04
CA HIS A 45 -5.02 2.24 10.74
C HIS A 45 -4.56 3.17 9.64
N LEU A 46 -5.42 3.44 8.65
CA LEU A 46 -5.20 4.45 7.62
C LEU A 46 -6.12 5.65 7.89
N GLU A 47 -5.51 6.80 8.13
CA GLU A 47 -6.18 8.09 8.24
C GLU A 47 -6.04 8.84 6.92
N VAL A 48 -7.15 9.05 6.22
CA VAL A 48 -7.16 9.78 4.94
C VAL A 48 -7.01 11.27 5.20
N GLU A 49 -5.97 11.87 4.64
CA GLU A 49 -5.71 13.30 4.72
C GLU A 49 -6.40 14.04 3.57
N ASP A 50 -6.33 13.50 2.34
CA ASP A 50 -6.85 14.16 1.14
C ASP A 50 -7.16 13.16 0.03
N ILE A 51 -8.09 13.53 -0.85
CA ILE A 51 -8.48 12.74 -2.02
C ILE A 51 -8.59 13.67 -3.24
N LEU A 52 -7.72 13.45 -4.22
CA LEU A 52 -7.80 14.11 -5.52
C LEU A 52 -8.40 13.15 -6.54
N VAL A 53 -9.50 13.57 -7.18
CA VAL A 53 -10.18 12.79 -8.23
C VAL A 53 -10.06 13.53 -9.55
N ASN A 54 -9.69 12.81 -10.62
CA ASN A 54 -9.56 13.38 -11.95
C ASN A 54 -10.07 12.43 -13.04
N GLY A 55 -10.76 12.99 -14.03
CA GLY A 55 -11.19 12.31 -15.24
C GLY A 55 -12.62 11.78 -15.18
N PRO A 56 -13.16 11.35 -16.33
CA PRO A 56 -14.53 10.89 -16.46
C PRO A 56 -14.73 9.48 -15.86
N PRO A 57 -15.98 9.02 -15.63
CA PRO A 57 -16.26 7.72 -14.99
C PRO A 57 -15.63 6.49 -15.66
N TRP A 58 -15.40 6.51 -16.98
CA TRP A 58 -14.76 5.41 -17.71
C TRP A 58 -13.22 5.39 -17.60
N ARG A 59 -12.62 6.46 -17.06
CA ARG A 59 -11.17 6.61 -16.87
C ARG A 59 -10.88 7.56 -15.71
N THR A 60 -11.33 7.19 -14.51
CA THR A 60 -11.09 7.97 -13.29
C THR A 60 -9.73 7.63 -12.72
N ARG A 61 -8.99 8.65 -12.29
CA ARG A 61 -7.76 8.55 -11.51
C ARG A 61 -8.02 9.15 -10.13
N VAL A 62 -7.57 8.46 -9.09
CA VAL A 62 -7.69 8.93 -7.71
C VAL A 62 -6.31 8.91 -7.08
N ALA A 63 -5.92 10.00 -6.44
CA ALA A 63 -4.79 10.03 -5.53
C ALA A 63 -5.34 10.19 -4.12
N VAL A 64 -5.09 9.21 -3.25
CA VAL A 64 -5.42 9.29 -1.84
C VAL A 64 -4.12 9.55 -1.09
N ARG A 65 -4.07 10.63 -0.33
CA ARG A 65 -2.97 10.88 0.60
C ARG A 65 -3.45 10.50 2.00
N ALA A 66 -2.66 9.70 2.69
CA ALA A 66 -3.04 9.14 3.98
C ALA A 66 -1.83 8.99 4.91
N HIS A 67 -2.12 8.83 6.19
CA HIS A 67 -1.18 8.38 7.20
C HIS A 67 -1.56 6.98 7.66
N ASP A 68 -0.61 6.08 7.71
CA ASP A 68 -0.79 4.76 8.31
C ASP A 68 -0.04 4.67 9.64
N SER A 69 -0.67 4.06 10.64
CA SER A 69 -0.06 3.88 11.95
C SER A 69 -0.55 2.61 12.63
N ASP A 70 0.29 2.03 13.47
CA ASP A 70 -0.14 0.99 14.40
C ASP A 70 -0.94 1.58 15.59
N PRO A 71 -1.62 0.75 16.40
CA PRO A 71 -2.45 1.24 17.50
C PRO A 71 -1.67 2.05 18.53
N ASP A 72 -0.43 1.66 18.80
CA ASP A 72 0.45 2.30 19.79
C ASP A 72 1.25 3.49 19.22
N ARG A 73 1.08 3.80 17.92
CA ARG A 73 1.84 4.81 17.16
C ARG A 73 3.35 4.63 17.23
N THR A 74 3.83 3.41 17.49
CA THR A 74 5.26 3.07 17.39
C THR A 74 5.72 3.01 15.93
N TYR A 75 4.78 2.70 15.04
CA TYR A 75 4.92 2.85 13.62
C TYR A 75 3.96 3.93 13.12
N THR A 76 4.51 4.86 12.35
CA THR A 76 3.75 5.84 11.58
C THR A 76 4.39 5.95 10.22
N ASN A 77 3.61 6.16 9.17
CA ASN A 77 4.12 6.39 7.84
C ASN A 77 3.12 7.27 7.05
N ARG A 78 3.59 7.78 5.92
CA ARG A 78 2.82 8.61 5.01
C ARG A 78 2.75 7.87 3.68
N ALA A 79 1.53 7.71 3.19
CA ALA A 79 1.27 6.98 1.97
C ALA A 79 0.52 7.84 0.96
N VAL A 80 0.81 7.60 -0.33
CA VAL A 80 -0.04 8.04 -1.43
C VAL A 80 -0.45 6.82 -2.23
N ALA A 81 -1.74 6.51 -2.22
CA ALA A 81 -2.33 5.49 -3.08
C ALA A 81 -2.80 6.13 -4.39
N TRP A 82 -2.19 5.72 -5.50
CA TRP A 82 -2.57 6.12 -6.84
C TRP A 82 -3.43 5.02 -7.51
N LEU A 83 -4.69 5.34 -7.74
CA LEU A 83 -5.72 4.40 -8.19
C LEU A 83 -6.21 4.75 -9.60
N GLU A 84 -6.48 3.73 -10.40
CA GLU A 84 -7.19 3.85 -11.68
C GLU A 84 -8.50 3.06 -11.61
N LEU A 85 -9.60 3.71 -11.96
CA LEU A 85 -10.93 3.11 -12.01
C LEU A 85 -11.53 3.19 -13.41
N ARG A 86 -12.34 2.19 -13.77
CA ARG A 86 -13.17 2.16 -14.97
C ARG A 86 -14.60 1.82 -14.57
N TRP A 87 -15.52 2.76 -14.77
CA TRP A 87 -16.92 2.66 -14.35
C TRP A 87 -17.04 2.26 -12.87
N GLY A 88 -16.26 2.95 -12.01
CA GLY A 88 -16.22 2.67 -10.57
C GLY A 88 -15.45 1.41 -10.14
N ARG A 89 -14.99 0.57 -11.09
CA ARG A 89 -14.19 -0.61 -10.77
C ARG A 89 -12.71 -0.28 -10.72
N LEU A 90 -12.04 -0.58 -9.60
CA LEU A 90 -10.59 -0.48 -9.46
C LEU A 90 -9.89 -1.44 -10.43
N VAL A 91 -9.02 -0.92 -11.29
CA VAL A 91 -8.26 -1.70 -12.27
C VAL A 91 -6.75 -1.62 -12.07
N ALA A 92 -6.26 -0.58 -11.42
CA ALA A 92 -4.87 -0.48 -10.98
C ALA A 92 -4.79 0.29 -9.66
N TRP A 93 -3.82 -0.08 -8.83
CA TRP A 93 -3.47 0.55 -7.56
C TRP A 93 -1.96 0.46 -7.43
N GLU A 94 -1.32 1.61 -7.22
CA GLU A 94 0.08 1.74 -6.86
C GLU A 94 0.19 2.52 -5.55
N ASP A 95 0.97 2.02 -4.59
CA ASP A 95 1.11 2.62 -3.27
C ASP A 95 2.52 3.16 -3.06
N TYR A 96 2.62 4.41 -2.64
CA TYR A 96 3.86 5.14 -2.42
C TYR A 96 4.01 5.48 -0.95
N GLU A 97 4.91 4.79 -0.26
CA GLU A 97 5.15 4.95 1.17
C GLU A 97 6.65 5.00 1.48
N ASP A 98 7.02 5.40 2.70
CA ASP A 98 8.40 5.30 3.16
C ASP A 98 8.74 3.83 3.48
N THR A 99 9.51 3.21 2.60
CA THR A 99 9.87 1.79 2.78
C THR A 99 10.88 1.56 3.89
N GLU A 100 11.67 2.55 4.28
CA GLU A 100 12.61 2.42 5.38
C GLU A 100 11.88 2.37 6.72
N ARG A 101 10.76 3.09 6.84
CA ARG A 101 9.86 3.00 8.01
C ARG A 101 9.24 1.63 8.15
N VAL A 102 8.73 1.04 7.06
CA VAL A 102 8.22 -0.34 7.08
C VAL A 102 9.32 -1.32 7.46
N ALA A 103 10.51 -1.20 6.85
CA ALA A 103 11.62 -2.10 7.14
C ALA A 103 12.13 -1.97 8.59
N ALA A 104 12.14 -0.76 9.16
CA ALA A 104 12.47 -0.55 10.57
C ALA A 104 11.45 -1.19 11.51
N TRP A 105 10.17 -1.06 11.17
CA TRP A 105 9.08 -1.70 11.92
C TRP A 105 9.14 -3.23 11.85
N ASP A 106 9.39 -3.80 10.67
CA ASP A 106 9.60 -5.25 10.50
C ASP A 106 10.72 -5.76 11.41
N ARG A 107 11.89 -5.11 11.40
CA ARG A 107 13.04 -5.48 12.25
C ARG A 107 12.73 -5.40 13.74
N ALA A 108 12.01 -4.36 14.17
CA ALA A 108 11.64 -4.18 15.58
C ALA A 108 10.73 -5.32 16.05
N ARG A 109 9.80 -5.77 15.20
CA ARG A 109 8.89 -6.87 15.49
C ARG A 109 9.56 -8.23 15.50
N GLU A 110 10.52 -8.47 14.60
CA GLU A 110 11.34 -9.68 14.62
C GLU A 110 12.22 -9.79 15.88
N SER A 111 12.58 -8.65 16.47
CA SER A 111 13.43 -8.57 17.66
C SER A 111 12.64 -8.61 18.98
N ALA A 112 11.31 -8.52 18.94
CA ALA A 112 10.48 -8.52 20.13
C ALA A 112 10.29 -9.96 20.65
N PRO A 113 10.52 -10.23 21.95
CA PRO A 113 10.26 -11.55 22.52
C PRO A 113 8.76 -11.87 22.49
N ALA A 114 8.45 -13.16 22.28
CA ALA A 114 7.09 -13.70 22.20
C ALA A 114 6.31 -13.61 23.51
#